data_AF-A0A3A9STY4-F1
#
_entry.id   AF-A0A3A9STY4-F1
#
_cell.length_a   1.000
_cell.length_b   1.000
_cell.length_c   1.000
_cell.angle_alpha   90.00
_cell.angle_beta   90.00
_cell.angle_gamma   90.00
#
_symmetry.space_group_name_H-M   'P 1'
#
loop_
_entity.id
_entity.type
_entity.pdbx_description
1 polymer ?
#
loop_
_entity_poly.entity_id
_entity_poly.type
_entity_poly.pdbx_seq_one_letter_code
_entity_poly.pdbx_strand_id
1 'polypeptide(L)'
;MRFPSRETVDRVRKQYPVGTRVALVSMDDPQAPPVGTKGTVDGVDDTGSLLMSWDNGSGLNVVYGEDVVRKLDPVKVTCYRKTDEYEDRADAIRFYREAQLGCDPNSHECERYTMILAQLKAGQKECADE
;
A
#
# COMPACT_ATOMS: atom_id res chain seq x y z
N MET A 1 -9.62 28.64 0.27
CA MET A 1 -8.65 27.58 0.62
C MET A 1 -7.46 28.19 1.35
N ARG A 2 -6.98 27.52 2.41
CA ARG A 2 -5.73 27.88 3.07
C ARG A 2 -4.67 26.91 2.56
N PHE A 3 -3.70 27.40 1.81
CA PHE A 3 -2.63 26.54 1.29
C PHE A 3 -1.81 25.95 2.45
N PRO A 4 -1.41 24.67 2.36
CA PRO A 4 -0.54 24.06 3.37
C PRO A 4 0.83 24.72 3.37
N SER A 5 1.54 24.60 4.49
CA SER A 5 2.93 25.04 4.58
C SER A 5 3.83 24.20 3.66
N ARG A 6 4.95 24.77 3.23
CA ARG A 6 5.97 24.05 2.45
C ARG A 6 6.41 22.74 3.14
N GLU A 7 6.59 22.76 4.45
CA GLU A 7 6.94 21.58 5.24
C GLU A 7 5.88 20.47 5.16
N THR A 8 4.60 20.86 5.08
CA THR A 8 3.50 19.90 4.91
C THR A 8 3.53 19.29 3.52
N VAL A 9 3.72 20.10 2.46
CA VAL A 9 3.86 19.61 1.09
C VAL A 9 5.07 18.67 0.96
N ASP A 10 6.20 19.02 1.56
CA ASP A 10 7.40 18.18 1.56
C ASP A 10 7.18 16.85 2.31
N ARG A 11 6.40 16.86 3.39
CA ARG A 11 5.98 15.63 4.09
C ARG A 11 5.10 14.77 3.19
N VAL A 12 4.14 15.35 2.48
CA VAL A 12 3.28 14.61 1.54
C VAL A 12 4.11 14.01 0.41
N ARG A 13 5.06 14.74 -0.17
CA ARG A 13 6.01 14.23 -1.19
C ARG A 13 6.82 13.03 -0.70
N LYS A 14 7.28 13.05 0.55
CA LYS A 14 7.98 11.92 1.16
C LYS A 14 7.06 10.74 1.44
N GLN A 15 5.81 11.02 1.81
CA GLN A 15 4.82 9.99 2.07
C GLN A 15 4.30 9.35 0.79
N TYR A 16 4.17 10.09 -0.30
CA TYR A 16 3.65 9.63 -1.58
C TYR A 16 4.63 10.00 -2.70
N PRO A 17 5.81 9.34 -2.76
CA PRO A 17 6.72 9.52 -3.88
C PRO A 17 6.06 9.05 -5.19
N VAL A 18 6.57 9.54 -6.32
CA VAL A 18 6.15 9.10 -7.65
C VAL A 18 6.23 7.58 -7.78
N GLY A 19 5.21 6.98 -8.37
CA GLY A 19 5.06 5.52 -8.46
C GLY A 19 4.36 4.89 -7.25
N THR A 20 4.02 5.67 -6.21
CA THR A 20 3.25 5.15 -5.07
C THR A 20 1.89 4.67 -5.55
N ARG A 21 1.56 3.43 -5.19
CA ARG A 21 0.26 2.86 -5.49
C ARG A 21 -0.73 3.18 -4.37
N VAL A 22 -1.94 3.58 -4.73
CA VAL A 22 -3.00 3.93 -3.77
C VAL A 22 -4.36 3.37 -4.22
N ALA A 23 -5.29 3.25 -3.28
CA ALA A 23 -6.70 3.00 -3.53
C ALA A 23 -7.53 4.17 -2.98
N LEU A 24 -8.53 4.60 -3.74
CA LEU A 24 -9.47 5.62 -3.30
C LEU A 24 -10.33 5.13 -2.15
N VAL A 25 -10.43 5.91 -1.08
CA VAL A 25 -11.28 5.63 0.08
C VAL A 25 -12.49 6.56 0.09
N SER A 26 -12.29 7.84 -0.16
CA SER A 26 -13.36 8.84 -0.22
C SER A 26 -12.92 10.05 -1.03
N MET A 27 -13.85 10.58 -1.82
CA MET A 27 -13.74 11.82 -2.59
C MET A 27 -15.16 12.33 -2.80
N ASP A 28 -15.43 13.56 -2.39
CA ASP A 28 -16.76 14.18 -2.46
C ASP A 28 -16.89 15.00 -3.75
N ASP A 29 -16.86 14.30 -4.89
CA ASP A 29 -17.01 14.89 -6.22
C ASP A 29 -17.95 14.03 -7.08
N PRO A 30 -18.91 14.61 -7.84
CA PRO A 30 -19.82 13.86 -8.71
C PRO A 30 -19.12 13.02 -9.80
N GLN A 31 -17.90 13.40 -10.17
CA GLN A 31 -17.06 12.70 -11.16
C GLN A 31 -16.00 11.81 -10.50
N ALA A 32 -16.05 11.64 -9.17
CA ALA A 32 -15.12 10.79 -8.43
C ALA A 32 -15.08 9.36 -9.01
N PRO A 33 -13.88 8.75 -9.09
CA PRO A 33 -13.79 7.32 -9.31
C PRO A 33 -14.59 6.55 -8.23
N PRO A 34 -15.07 5.34 -8.53
CA PRO A 34 -15.65 4.48 -7.50
C PRO A 34 -14.66 4.24 -6.35
N VAL A 35 -15.16 4.16 -5.11
CA VAL A 35 -14.36 3.75 -3.95
C VAL A 35 -13.70 2.40 -4.22
N GLY A 36 -12.42 2.29 -3.84
CA GLY A 36 -11.58 1.13 -4.13
C GLY A 36 -10.88 1.18 -5.49
N THR A 37 -11.19 2.16 -6.35
CA THR A 37 -10.42 2.38 -7.59
C THR A 37 -8.97 2.62 -7.23
N LYS A 38 -8.07 1.93 -7.92
CA LYS A 38 -6.63 2.01 -7.68
C LYS A 38 -6.03 3.07 -8.62
N GLY A 39 -5.02 3.79 -8.14
CA GLY A 39 -4.24 4.75 -8.92
C GLY A 39 -2.77 4.79 -8.53
N THR A 40 -1.94 5.34 -9.43
CA THR A 40 -0.52 5.57 -9.23
C THR A 40 -0.33 7.07 -9.06
N VAL A 41 0.48 7.45 -8.08
CA VAL A 41 0.88 8.85 -7.89
C VAL A 41 1.94 9.22 -8.95
N ASP A 42 1.62 10.18 -9.82
CA ASP A 42 2.54 10.74 -10.81
C ASP A 42 3.36 11.90 -10.24
N GLY A 43 2.87 12.54 -9.18
CA GLY A 43 3.52 13.66 -8.53
C GLY A 43 2.72 14.22 -7.37
N VAL A 44 3.28 15.24 -6.73
CA VAL A 44 2.58 16.07 -5.74
C VAL A 44 2.76 17.51 -6.17
N ASP A 45 1.70 18.29 -6.21
CA ASP A 45 1.76 19.70 -6.60
C ASP A 45 2.22 20.60 -5.42
N ASP A 46 2.12 21.92 -5.58
CA ASP A 46 2.46 22.91 -4.56
C ASP A 46 1.35 23.13 -3.52
N THR A 47 0.15 22.61 -3.78
CA THR A 47 -0.98 22.57 -2.84
C THR A 47 -0.97 21.31 -1.97
N GLY A 48 -0.07 20.37 -2.25
CA GLY A 48 0.03 19.08 -1.57
C GLY A 48 -0.90 18.02 -2.14
N SER A 49 -1.63 18.31 -3.21
CA SER A 49 -2.52 17.35 -3.86
C SER A 49 -1.71 16.32 -4.63
N LEU A 50 -2.18 15.07 -4.65
CA LEU A 50 -1.54 14.00 -5.40
C LEU A 50 -2.02 14.05 -6.85
N LEU A 51 -1.07 14.17 -7.77
CA LEU A 51 -1.32 13.99 -9.19
C LEU A 51 -1.48 12.50 -9.46
N MET A 52 -2.60 12.10 -10.04
CA MET A 52 -2.99 10.70 -10.12
C MET A 52 -3.11 10.20 -11.55
N SER A 53 -2.62 8.99 -11.77
CA SER A 53 -2.99 8.12 -12.89
C SER A 53 -3.88 6.99 -12.36
N TRP A 54 -5.20 7.14 -12.48
CA TRP A 54 -6.17 6.12 -12.05
C TRP A 54 -6.30 5.01 -13.09
N ASP A 55 -6.45 3.75 -12.66
CA ASP A 55 -6.55 2.59 -13.57
C ASP A 55 -7.81 2.62 -14.44
N ASN A 56 -8.87 3.29 -13.97
CA ASN A 56 -10.10 3.48 -14.73
C ASN A 56 -10.01 4.64 -15.73
N GLY A 57 -8.87 5.32 -15.83
CA GLY A 57 -8.65 6.46 -16.72
C GLY A 57 -9.21 7.78 -16.21
N SER A 58 -9.66 7.87 -14.95
CA SER A 58 -10.04 9.16 -14.37
C SER A 58 -8.85 10.13 -14.32
N GLY A 59 -9.12 11.41 -14.57
CA GLY A 59 -8.14 12.49 -14.51
C GLY A 59 -8.19 13.32 -13.23
N LEU A 60 -8.98 12.92 -12.22
CA LEU A 60 -9.09 13.66 -10.97
C LEU A 60 -7.86 13.42 -10.08
N ASN A 61 -7.38 14.50 -9.45
CA ASN A 61 -6.31 14.44 -8.45
C ASN A 61 -6.89 14.19 -7.05
N VAL A 62 -6.03 13.83 -6.11
CA VAL A 62 -6.42 13.66 -4.70
C VAL A 62 -6.06 14.93 -3.94
N VAL A 63 -7.05 15.69 -3.54
CA VAL A 63 -6.90 16.98 -2.85
C VAL A 63 -6.48 16.78 -1.40
N TYR A 64 -5.40 17.43 -0.99
CA TYR A 64 -4.90 17.33 0.38
C TYR A 64 -5.90 17.89 1.40
N GLY A 65 -6.32 17.04 2.33
CA GLY A 65 -7.21 17.40 3.43
C GLY A 65 -8.70 17.31 3.09
N GLU A 66 -9.04 16.97 1.85
CA GLU A 66 -10.42 16.76 1.40
C GLU A 66 -10.63 15.30 1.00
N ASP A 67 -9.74 14.76 0.15
CA ASP A 67 -9.82 13.39 -0.32
C ASP A 67 -9.02 12.41 0.55
N VAL A 68 -9.46 11.17 0.58
CA VAL A 68 -8.83 10.10 1.37
C VAL A 68 -8.41 8.96 0.45
N VAL A 69 -7.13 8.60 0.53
CA VAL A 69 -6.55 7.44 -0.15
C VAL A 69 -5.78 6.55 0.81
N ARG A 70 -5.82 5.24 0.55
CA ARG A 70 -5.02 4.23 1.24
C ARG A 70 -3.81 3.87 0.38
N LYS A 71 -2.60 3.92 0.94
CA LYS A 71 -1.40 3.43 0.25
C LYS A 71 -1.47 1.91 0.11
N LEU A 72 -1.10 1.41 -1.05
CA LEU A 72 -0.94 -0.02 -1.33
C LEU A 72 0.55 -0.36 -1.34
N ASP A 73 0.91 -1.47 -0.71
CA ASP A 73 2.25 -2.03 -0.72
C ASP A 73 2.16 -3.49 -1.17
N PRO A 74 1.86 -3.74 -2.46
CA PRO A 74 1.55 -5.07 -2.92
C PRO A 74 2.78 -5.98 -2.78
N VAL A 75 2.53 -7.20 -2.31
CA VAL A 75 3.54 -8.26 -2.12
C VAL A 75 2.98 -9.60 -2.59
N LYS A 76 3.84 -10.40 -3.21
CA LYS A 76 3.55 -11.81 -3.53
C LYS A 76 4.23 -12.68 -2.50
N VAL A 77 3.50 -13.63 -1.95
CA VAL A 77 4.06 -14.59 -1.00
C VAL A 77 3.80 -16.00 -1.48
N THR A 78 4.87 -16.76 -1.68
CA THR A 78 4.82 -18.18 -1.97
C THR A 78 5.10 -18.97 -0.70
N CYS A 79 4.12 -19.74 -0.23
CA CYS A 79 4.27 -20.63 0.92
C CYS A 79 3.68 -21.99 0.55
N TYR A 80 4.37 -23.08 0.84
CA TYR A 80 3.95 -24.43 0.43
C TYR A 80 3.68 -24.54 -1.08
N ARG A 81 4.49 -23.89 -1.91
CA ARG A 81 4.32 -23.78 -3.38
C ARG A 81 3.02 -23.11 -3.83
N LYS A 82 2.25 -22.55 -2.90
CA LYS A 82 1.07 -21.74 -3.20
C LYS A 82 1.45 -20.28 -3.12
N THR A 83 1.16 -19.55 -4.20
CA THR A 83 1.38 -18.10 -4.25
C THR A 83 0.08 -17.37 -3.96
N ASP A 84 0.11 -16.50 -2.96
CA ASP A 84 -0.96 -15.56 -2.63
C ASP A 84 -0.45 -14.13 -2.87
N GLU A 85 -1.29 -13.28 -3.46
CA GLU A 85 -1.00 -11.87 -3.69
C GLU A 85 -1.76 -11.02 -2.67
N TYR A 86 -1.04 -10.15 -1.97
CA TYR A 86 -1.60 -9.21 -1.00
C TYR A 86 -1.51 -7.81 -1.55
N GLU A 87 -2.59 -7.03 -1.45
CA GLU A 87 -2.59 -5.63 -1.87
C GLU A 87 -1.78 -4.72 -0.92
N ASP A 88 -1.65 -5.15 0.34
CA ASP A 88 -0.92 -4.45 1.39
C ASP A 88 -0.04 -5.44 2.17
N ARG A 89 1.25 -5.15 2.24
CA ARG A 89 2.24 -5.87 3.04
C ARG A 89 1.81 -6.00 4.50
N ALA A 90 1.12 -5.01 5.07
CA ALA A 90 0.67 -5.08 6.45
C ALA A 90 -0.32 -6.24 6.66
N ASP A 91 -1.20 -6.50 5.69
CA ASP A 91 -2.13 -7.63 5.74
C ASP A 91 -1.39 -8.96 5.65
N ALA A 92 -0.39 -9.07 4.78
CA ALA A 92 0.48 -10.25 4.69
C ALA A 92 1.23 -10.49 6.02
N ILE A 93 1.82 -9.44 6.61
CA ILE A 93 2.52 -9.53 7.89
C ILE A 93 1.57 -10.00 9.00
N ARG A 94 0.35 -9.45 9.06
CA ARG A 94 -0.65 -9.88 10.05
C ARG A 94 -0.96 -11.37 9.90
N PHE A 95 -1.26 -11.81 8.69
CA PHE A 95 -1.58 -13.21 8.40
C PHE A 95 -0.46 -14.16 8.85
N TYR A 96 0.77 -13.94 8.38
CA TYR A 96 1.89 -14.83 8.70
C TYR A 96 2.32 -14.75 10.16
N ARG A 97 2.08 -13.62 10.83
CA ARG A 97 2.33 -13.47 12.27
C ARG A 97 1.33 -14.26 13.09
N GLU A 98 0.05 -14.20 12.74
CA GLU A 98 -0.99 -15.01 13.40
C GLU A 98 -0.72 -16.50 13.18
N ALA A 99 -0.36 -16.90 11.96
CA ALA A 99 0.03 -18.27 11.65
C ALA A 99 1.27 -18.72 12.46
N GLN A 100 2.29 -17.86 12.58
CA GLN A 100 3.48 -18.11 13.40
C GLN A 100 3.14 -18.28 14.89
N LEU A 101 2.20 -17.49 15.43
CA LEU A 101 1.78 -17.61 16.82
C LEU A 101 0.94 -18.88 17.08
N GLY A 102 0.36 -19.46 16.04
CA GLY A 102 -0.44 -20.69 16.10
C GLY A 102 0.35 -21.99 15.89
N CYS A 103 1.58 -21.94 15.36
CA CYS A 103 2.39 -23.14 15.11
C CYS A 103 3.21 -23.59 16.33
N ASP A 104 3.61 -24.87 16.33
CA ASP A 104 4.65 -25.36 17.23
C ASP A 104 5.99 -24.67 16.89
N PRO A 105 6.66 -23.98 17.84
CA PRO A 105 7.91 -23.28 17.59
C PRO A 105 9.05 -24.11 16.99
N ASN A 106 9.03 -25.43 17.18
CA ASN A 106 10.05 -26.35 16.66
C ASN A 106 9.61 -27.04 15.36
N SER A 107 8.48 -26.64 14.78
CA SER A 107 7.99 -27.19 13.52
C SER A 107 8.59 -26.49 12.30
N HIS A 108 8.74 -27.24 11.21
CA HIS A 108 9.10 -26.67 9.91
C HIS A 108 8.07 -25.64 9.39
N GLU A 109 6.82 -25.72 9.83
CA GLU A 109 5.80 -24.71 9.51
C GLU A 109 6.17 -23.35 10.10
N CYS A 110 6.56 -23.34 11.38
CA CYS A 110 6.99 -22.12 12.06
C CYS A 110 8.26 -21.52 11.46
N GLU A 111 9.21 -22.36 11.03
CA GLU A 111 10.41 -21.92 10.33
C GLU A 111 10.06 -21.19 9.01
N ARG A 112 9.16 -21.76 8.21
CA ARG A 112 8.68 -21.15 6.95
C ARG A 112 8.03 -19.80 7.17
N TYR A 113 7.11 -19.70 8.13
CA TYR A 113 6.45 -18.43 8.47
C TYR A 113 7.44 -17.38 8.99
N THR A 114 8.45 -17.81 9.74
CA THR A 114 9.53 -16.93 10.22
C THR A 114 10.34 -16.37 9.06
N MET A 115 10.71 -17.20 8.08
CA MET A 115 11.42 -16.77 6.87
C MET A 115 10.61 -15.75 6.08
N ILE A 116 9.33 -16.04 5.81
CA ILE A 116 8.43 -15.13 5.10
C ILE A 116 8.28 -13.80 5.85
N LEU A 117 8.09 -13.83 7.17
CA LEU A 117 7.97 -12.62 7.98
C LEU A 117 9.25 -11.78 7.94
N ALA A 118 10.43 -12.42 7.93
CA ALA A 118 11.69 -11.70 7.81
C ALA A 118 11.79 -10.98 6.45
N GLN A 119 11.41 -11.65 5.36
CA GLN A 119 11.41 -11.09 4.01
C GLN A 119 10.41 -9.92 3.86
N LEU A 120 9.18 -10.09 4.37
CA LEU A 120 8.17 -9.04 4.40
C LEU A 120 8.66 -7.81 5.18
N LYS A 121 9.23 -8.00 6.37
CA LYS A 121 9.77 -6.91 7.20
C LYS A 121 11.00 -6.25 6.59
N ALA A 122 11.80 -6.99 5.81
CA ALA A 122 12.93 -6.46 5.06
C ALA A 122 12.50 -5.65 3.82
N GLY A 123 11.21 -5.61 3.51
CA GLY A 123 10.68 -4.79 2.44
C GLY A 123 10.72 -5.47 1.06
N GLN A 124 10.82 -6.80 1.01
CA GLN A 124 10.79 -7.55 -0.23
C GLN A 124 9.39 -7.54 -0.87
N LYS A 125 9.34 -7.60 -2.21
CA LYS A 125 8.10 -7.60 -3.01
C LYS A 125 7.62 -9.00 -3.36
N GLU A 126 8.55 -9.94 -3.45
CA GLU A 126 8.28 -11.35 -3.63
C GLU A 126 8.94 -12.06 -2.45
N CYS A 127 8.16 -12.78 -1.66
CA CYS A 127 8.63 -13.52 -0.50
C CYS A 127 8.34 -15.01 -0.70
N ALA A 128 9.24 -15.89 -0.27
CA ALA A 128 9.09 -17.33 -0.42
C ALA A 128 9.57 -18.12 0.80
N ASP A 129 9.08 -19.34 1.00
CA ASP A 129 9.50 -20.26 2.05
C ASP A 129 10.58 -21.27 1.62
N GLU A 130 11.18 -21.08 0.43
CA GLU A 130 12.23 -21.90 -0.16
C GLU A 130 13.65 -21.42 0.20
#